data_AF-A0A2N5P4C3-F1
#
_entry.id   AF-A0A2N5P4C3-F1
#
_cell.length_a   1.000
_cell.length_b   1.000
_cell.length_c   1.000
_cell.angle_alpha   90.00
_cell.angle_beta   90.00
_cell.angle_gamma   90.00
#
_symmetry.space_group_name_H-M   'P 1'
#
loop_
_entity.id
_entity.type
_entity.pdbx_description
1 polymer ?
#
loop_
_entity_poly.entity_id
_entity_poly.type
_entity_poly.pdbx_seq_one_letter_code
_entity_poly.pdbx_strand_id
1 'polypeptide(L)'
;MKILRQFVIILLISFLGELLKAALPLPVPASVWGLILMLAALKTGVLKLSQVSDAAVFLIEIMPVMFIPAGVGLLNAWGVLKPVWIPISVITVVTTVLVMAVTAKVTQTVIHNSKKKKEKAEQETVR
;
A
#
# COMPACT_ATOMS: atom_id res chain seq x y z
N MET A 1 4.08 6.95 27.92
CA MET A 1 4.86 7.15 26.67
C MET A 1 4.82 5.95 25.72
N LYS A 2 3.67 5.24 25.59
CA LYS A 2 3.59 4.09 24.68
C LYS A 2 3.57 4.54 23.22
N ILE A 3 2.68 5.48 22.87
CA ILE A 3 2.54 6.02 21.51
C ILE A 3 3.86 6.56 20.95
N LEU A 4 4.63 7.30 21.75
CA LEU A 4 5.88 7.91 21.30
C LEU A 4 6.92 6.85 20.91
N ARG A 5 7.04 5.78 21.71
CA ARG A 5 7.93 4.67 21.40
C ARG A 5 7.49 3.94 20.13
N GLN A 6 6.19 3.67 19.99
CA GLN A 6 5.64 3.02 18.80
C GLN A 6 5.86 3.88 17.54
N PHE A 7 5.67 5.20 17.66
CA PHE A 7 5.92 6.17 16.59
C PHE A 7 7.39 6.19 16.18
N VAL A 8 8.33 6.21 17.13
CA VAL A 8 9.77 6.14 16.85
C VAL A 8 10.14 4.86 16.13
N ILE A 9 9.54 3.71 16.47
CA ILE A 9 9.75 2.46 15.74
C ILE A 9 9.32 2.59 14.28
N ILE A 10 8.12 3.16 14.03
CA ILE A 10 7.62 3.40 12.67
C ILE A 10 8.57 4.32 11.89
N LEU A 11 9.06 5.39 12.52
CA LEU A 11 10.02 6.31 11.91
C LEU A 11 11.37 5.64 11.61
N LEU A 12 11.91 4.83 12.53
CA LEU A 12 13.16 4.11 12.31
C LEU A 12 13.05 3.15 11.12
N ILE A 13 11.96 2.40 11.01
CA ILE A 13 11.73 1.49 9.88
C ILE A 13 11.56 2.29 8.57
N SER A 14 10.87 3.42 8.62
CA SER A 14 10.72 4.31 7.47
C SER A 14 12.07 4.88 7.01
N PHE A 15 12.93 5.27 7.96
CA PHE A 15 14.28 5.76 7.68
C PHE A 15 15.17 4.66 7.10
N LEU A 16 15.09 3.44 7.61
CA LEU A 16 15.76 2.28 7.01
C LEU A 16 15.30 2.03 5.57
N GLY A 17 14.02 2.27 5.26
CA GLY A 17 13.51 2.21 3.89
C GLY A 17 14.16 3.22 2.95
N GLU A 18 14.43 4.45 3.41
CA GLU A 18 15.16 5.45 2.63
C GLU A 18 16.63 5.06 2.45
N LEU A 19 17.28 4.53 3.49
CA LEU A 19 18.65 4.00 3.39
C LEU A 19 18.74 2.84 2.39
N LEU A 20 17.75 1.93 2.38
CA LEU A 20 17.70 0.85 1.40
C LEU A 20 17.53 1.38 -0.02
N LYS A 21 16.63 2.35 -0.24
CA LYS A 21 16.48 3.01 -1.55
C LYS A 21 17.77 3.71 -1.98
N ALA A 22 18.50 4.33 -1.06
CA ALA A 22 19.78 4.97 -1.37
C ALA A 22 20.87 3.95 -1.75
N ALA A 23 20.86 2.76 -1.12
CA ALA A 23 21.82 1.69 -1.39
C ALA A 23 21.48 0.87 -2.66
N LEU A 24 20.19 0.67 -2.95
CA LEU A 24 19.70 -0.10 -4.09
C LEU A 24 19.15 0.84 -5.17
N PRO A 25 19.78 0.94 -6.36
CA PRO A 25 19.35 1.84 -7.44
C PRO A 25 18.12 1.31 -8.20
N LEU A 26 17.08 0.89 -7.48
CA LEU A 26 15.82 0.43 -8.04
C LEU A 26 14.81 1.59 -8.07
N PRO A 27 13.96 1.71 -9.12
CA PRO A 27 12.98 2.79 -9.26
C PRO A 27 11.75 2.55 -8.37
N VAL A 28 11.97 2.25 -7.09
CA VAL A 28 10.95 1.93 -6.10
C VAL A 28 10.95 3.00 -5.01
N PRO A 29 9.79 3.59 -4.65
CA PRO A 29 9.71 4.58 -3.58
C PRO A 29 10.18 4.01 -2.23
N ALA A 30 10.78 4.85 -1.38
CA ALA A 30 11.26 4.45 -0.07
C ALA A 30 10.15 3.90 0.84
N SER A 31 8.93 4.41 0.69
CA SER A 31 7.75 3.94 1.44
C SER A 31 7.47 2.44 1.19
N VAL A 32 7.70 1.95 -0.03
CA VAL A 32 7.51 0.53 -0.36
C VAL A 32 8.56 -0.33 0.36
N TRP A 33 9.82 0.12 0.42
CA TRP A 33 10.86 -0.55 1.19
C TRP A 33 10.55 -0.57 2.69
N GLY A 34 10.08 0.55 3.24
CA GLY A 34 9.61 0.62 4.63
C GLY A 34 8.49 -0.39 4.93
N LEU A 35 7.52 -0.55 4.01
CA LEU A 35 6.45 -1.54 4.14
C LEU A 35 6.97 -2.98 4.11
N ILE A 36 7.90 -3.30 3.20
CA ILE A 36 8.52 -4.63 3.12
C ILE A 36 9.29 -4.94 4.41
N LEU A 37 10.07 -3.98 4.92
CA LEU A 37 10.82 -4.13 6.17
C LEU A 37 9.91 -4.32 7.37
N MET A 38 8.85 -3.51 7.49
CA MET A 38 7.85 -3.63 8.54
C MET A 38 7.18 -5.01 8.49
N LEU A 39 6.77 -5.44 7.29
CA LEU A 39 6.15 -6.76 7.09
C LEU A 39 7.11 -7.89 7.48
N ALA A 40 8.38 -7.82 7.07
CA ALA A 40 9.39 -8.80 7.43
C ALA A 40 9.63 -8.84 8.95
N ALA A 41 9.70 -7.69 9.62
CA ALA A 41 9.87 -7.59 11.07
C ALA A 41 8.67 -8.19 11.84
N LEU A 42 7.45 -8.00 11.33
CA LEU A 42 6.23 -8.61 11.89
C LEU A 42 6.19 -10.12 11.65
N LYS A 43 6.54 -10.57 10.44
CA LYS A 43 6.59 -12.00 10.08
C LYS A 43 7.63 -12.80 10.87
N THR A 44 8.79 -12.21 11.11
CA THR A 44 9.90 -12.83 11.87
C THR A 44 9.67 -12.79 13.39
N GLY A 45 8.65 -12.06 13.86
CA GLY A 45 8.35 -11.93 15.29
C GLY A 45 9.32 -11.03 16.05
N VAL A 46 10.28 -10.40 15.38
CA VAL A 46 11.16 -9.36 15.94
C VAL A 46 10.33 -8.20 16.46
N LEU A 47 9.25 -7.87 15.75
CA LEU A 47 8.29 -6.85 16.14
C LEU A 47 6.91 -7.48 16.38
N LYS A 48 6.31 -7.19 17.53
CA LYS A 48 4.91 -7.54 17.81
C LYS A 48 4.00 -6.42 17.32
N LEU A 49 2.82 -6.78 16.80
CA LEU A 49 1.82 -5.80 16.33
C LEU A 49 1.46 -4.77 17.41
N SER A 50 1.38 -5.18 18.67
CA SER A 50 1.12 -4.31 19.83
C SER A 50 2.21 -3.25 20.09
N GLN A 51 3.38 -3.34 19.43
CA GLN A 51 4.46 -2.35 19.52
C GLN A 51 4.36 -1.25 18.47
N VAL A 52 3.39 -1.32 17.55
CA VAL A 52 3.21 -0.30 16.51
C VAL A 52 1.75 0.08 16.27
N SER A 53 0.80 -0.76 16.66
CA SER A 53 -0.62 -0.62 16.31
C SER A 53 -1.23 0.71 16.75
N ASP A 54 -1.04 1.14 18.00
CA ASP A 54 -1.72 2.33 18.53
C ASP A 54 -1.22 3.61 17.83
N ALA A 55 0.09 3.72 17.61
CA ALA A 55 0.66 4.84 16.86
C ALA A 55 0.28 4.79 15.38
N ALA A 56 0.21 3.61 14.76
CA ALA A 56 -0.23 3.47 13.37
C ALA A 56 -1.69 3.93 13.19
N VAL A 57 -2.59 3.52 14.09
CA VAL A 57 -4.00 3.94 14.08
C VAL A 57 -4.09 5.46 14.26
N PHE A 58 -3.36 6.02 15.23
CA PHE A 58 -3.32 7.47 15.42
C PHE A 58 -2.83 8.22 14.18
N LEU A 59 -1.77 7.73 13.51
CA LEU A 59 -1.26 8.34 12.28
C LEU A 59 -2.28 8.28 11.13
N ILE A 60 -3.01 7.17 11.01
CA ILE A 60 -4.10 7.03 10.02
C ILE A 60 -5.23 8.01 10.33
N GLU A 61 -5.56 8.21 11.60
CA GLU A 61 -6.62 9.12 12.03
C GLU A 61 -6.31 10.58 11.70
N ILE A 62 -5.06 11.02 11.83
CA ILE A 62 -4.64 12.38 11.46
C ILE A 62 -4.27 12.54 9.97
N MET A 63 -4.22 11.45 9.19
CA MET A 63 -3.86 11.47 7.78
C MET A 63 -4.70 12.46 6.94
N PRO A 64 -6.03 12.61 7.13
CA PRO A 64 -6.82 13.63 6.42
C PRO A 64 -6.29 15.05 6.60
N VAL A 65 -5.82 15.39 7.81
CA VAL A 65 -5.25 16.73 8.10
C VAL A 65 -3.96 16.95 7.31
N MET A 66 -3.15 15.90 7.14
CA MET A 66 -1.91 15.96 6.34
C MET A 66 -2.17 16.16 4.83
N PHE A 67 -3.40 15.96 4.34
CA PHE A 67 -3.77 16.25 2.95
C PHE A 67 -4.17 17.70 2.71
N ILE A 68 -4.45 18.49 3.75
CA ILE A 68 -4.83 19.91 3.61
C ILE A 68 -3.75 20.71 2.85
N PRO A 69 -2.45 20.63 3.19
CA PRO A 69 -1.40 21.35 2.47
C PRO A 69 -1.29 20.93 0.99
N ALA A 70 -1.46 19.64 0.70
CA ALA A 70 -1.45 19.13 -0.67
C ALA A 70 -2.64 19.70 -1.48
N GLY A 71 -3.82 19.79 -0.86
CA GLY A 71 -5.01 20.41 -1.45
C GLY A 71 -4.83 21.90 -1.72
N VAL A 72 -4.26 22.64 -0.77
CA VAL A 72 -3.94 24.07 -0.95
C VAL A 72 -2.90 24.26 -2.08
N GLY A 73 -1.90 23.38 -2.16
CA GLY A 73 -0.93 23.38 -3.26
C GLY A 73 -1.58 23.20 -4.63
N LEU A 74 -2.67 22.44 -4.72
CA LEU A 74 -3.44 22.27 -5.96
C LEU A 74 -4.12 23.56 -6.43
N LEU A 75 -4.51 24.44 -5.50
CA LEU A 75 -5.09 25.75 -5.83
C LEU A 75 -4.08 26.63 -6.58
N ASN A 76 -2.78 26.53 -6.27
CA ASN A 76 -1.73 27.23 -7.02
C ASN A 76 -1.62 26.72 -8.48
N ALA A 77 -1.95 25.45 -8.72
CA ALA A 77 -1.97 24.84 -10.05
C ALA A 77 -3.34 24.97 -10.76
N TRP A 78 -4.30 25.69 -10.17
CA TRP A 78 -5.68 25.75 -10.66
C TRP A 78 -5.80 26.26 -12.10
N GLY A 79 -4.92 27.20 -12.52
CA GLY A 79 -4.92 27.71 -13.89
C GLY A 79 -4.66 26.64 -14.96
N VAL A 80 -3.82 25.65 -14.64
CA VAL A 80 -3.52 24.52 -15.54
C VAL A 80 -4.57 23.41 -15.41
N LEU A 81 -5.14 23.24 -14.21
CA LEU A 81 -6.11 22.18 -13.93
C LEU A 81 -7.52 22.50 -14.47
N LYS A 82 -7.94 23.76 -14.42
CA LYS A 82 -9.27 24.24 -14.84
C LYS A 82 -9.70 23.84 -16.26
N PRO A 83 -8.84 23.79 -17.30
CA PRO A 83 -9.27 23.32 -18.62
C PRO A 83 -9.42 21.78 -18.70
N VAL A 84 -8.77 21.02 -17.81
CA VAL A 84 -8.65 19.55 -17.91
C VAL A 84 -9.29 18.79 -16.75
N TRP A 85 -9.95 19.46 -15.81
CA TRP A 85 -10.56 18.82 -14.64
C TRP A 85 -11.64 17.77 -15.01
N ILE A 86 -12.43 18.01 -16.06
CA ILE A 86 -13.44 17.06 -16.56
C ILE A 86 -12.76 15.78 -17.08
N PRO A 87 -11.85 15.84 -18.07
CA PRO A 87 -11.19 14.63 -18.55
C PRO A 87 -10.40 13.91 -17.45
N ILE A 88 -9.77 14.63 -16.51
CA ILE A 88 -9.08 14.02 -15.35
C ILE A 88 -10.08 13.28 -14.44
N SER A 89 -11.24 13.86 -14.16
CA SER A 89 -12.24 13.22 -13.30
C SER A 89 -12.81 11.97 -13.95
N VAL A 90 -13.15 12.06 -15.24
CA VAL A 90 -13.67 10.93 -16.03
C VAL A 90 -12.63 9.82 -16.13
N ILE A 91 -11.39 10.13 -16.52
CA ILE A 91 -10.36 9.10 -16.67
C ILE A 91 -10.08 8.43 -15.32
N THR A 92 -10.02 9.18 -14.22
CA THR A 92 -9.78 8.63 -12.87
C THR A 92 -10.85 7.62 -12.47
N VAL A 93 -12.13 7.96 -12.63
CA VAL A 93 -13.25 7.05 -12.28
C VAL A 93 -13.23 5.83 -13.17
N VAL A 94 -13.11 6.01 -14.49
CA VAL A 94 -13.11 4.91 -15.46
C VAL A 94 -11.93 3.97 -15.22
N THR A 95 -10.71 4.49 -15.05
CA THR A 95 -9.53 3.65 -14.80
C THR A 95 -9.61 2.96 -13.45
N THR A 96 -10.17 3.59 -12.41
CA THR A 96 -10.33 2.95 -11.10
C THR A 96 -11.26 1.74 -11.21
N VAL A 97 -12.45 1.91 -11.81
CA VAL A 97 -13.40 0.82 -12.01
C VAL A 97 -12.82 -0.28 -12.90
N LEU A 98 -12.14 0.11 -13.99
CA LEU A 98 -11.53 -0.82 -14.92
C LEU A 98 -10.42 -1.64 -14.27
N VAL A 99 -9.49 -1.00 -13.55
CA VAL A 99 -8.40 -1.69 -12.82
C VAL A 99 -8.98 -2.63 -11.77
N MET A 100 -10.00 -2.21 -11.02
CA MET A 100 -10.67 -3.07 -10.05
C MET A 100 -11.32 -4.29 -10.71
N ALA A 101 -12.06 -4.10 -11.81
CA ALA A 101 -12.73 -5.18 -12.52
C ALA A 101 -11.76 -6.19 -13.14
N VAL A 102 -10.70 -5.69 -13.79
CA VAL A 102 -9.66 -6.54 -14.39
C VAL A 102 -8.91 -7.30 -13.29
N THR A 103 -8.49 -6.63 -12.21
CA THR A 103 -7.79 -7.27 -11.09
C THR A 103 -8.66 -8.36 -10.44
N ALA A 104 -9.96 -8.08 -10.23
CA ALA A 104 -10.91 -9.03 -9.70
C ALA A 104 -11.04 -10.26 -10.61
N LYS A 105 -11.25 -10.06 -11.92
CA LYS A 105 -11.40 -11.15 -12.89
C LYS A 105 -10.14 -12.01 -13.01
N VAL A 106 -8.97 -11.39 -13.06
CA VAL A 106 -7.67 -12.10 -13.12
C VAL A 106 -7.47 -12.92 -11.85
N THR A 107 -7.66 -12.32 -10.68
CA THR A 107 -7.49 -13.00 -9.39
C THR A 107 -8.47 -14.17 -9.25
N GLN A 108 -9.74 -13.99 -9.59
CA GLN A 108 -10.76 -15.05 -9.57
C GLN A 108 -10.39 -16.19 -10.53
N THR A 109 -9.89 -15.87 -11.72
CA THR A 109 -9.47 -16.88 -12.71
C THR A 109 -8.30 -17.71 -12.19
N VAL A 110 -7.28 -17.06 -11.61
CA VAL A 110 -6.12 -17.74 -11.01
C VAL A 110 -6.56 -18.67 -9.88
N ILE A 111 -7.41 -18.18 -8.97
CA ILE A 111 -7.93 -18.98 -7.84
C ILE A 111 -8.75 -20.18 -8.34
N HIS A 112 -9.62 -19.98 -9.33
CA HIS A 112 -10.45 -21.04 -9.90
C HIS A 112 -9.59 -22.13 -10.58
N ASN A 113 -8.57 -21.72 -11.33
CA ASN A 113 -7.65 -22.65 -11.97
C ASN A 113 -6.79 -23.41 -10.96
N SER A 114 -6.37 -22.78 -9.86
CA SER A 114 -5.65 -23.45 -8.77
C SER A 114 -6.52 -24.46 -8.02
N LYS A 115 -7.82 -24.18 -7.79
CA LYS A 115 -8.76 -25.14 -7.19
C LYS A 115 -8.99 -26.35 -8.10
N LYS A 116 -9.27 -26.11 -9.39
CA LYS A 116 -9.50 -27.18 -10.37
C LYS A 116 -8.27 -28.08 -10.55
N LYS A 117 -7.06 -27.53 -10.41
CA LYS A 117 -5.80 -28.30 -10.44
C LYS A 117 -5.61 -29.14 -9.17
N LYS A 118 -6.02 -28.63 -8.00
CA LYS A 118 -6.01 -29.39 -6.73
C LYS A 118 -7.01 -30.55 -6.75
N GLU A 119 -8.25 -30.32 -7.19
CA GLU A 119 -9.30 -31.35 -7.26
C GLU A 119 -8.94 -32.49 -8.21
N LYS A 120 -8.31 -32.18 -9.36
CA LYS A 120 -7.81 -33.21 -10.29
C LYS A 120 -6.68 -34.05 -9.71
N ALA A 121 -5.73 -33.42 -9.01
CA ALA A 121 -4.61 -34.13 -8.38
C ALA A 121 -5.10 -35.07 -7.26
N GLU A 122 -6.12 -34.65 -6.50
CA GLU A 122 -6.69 -35.45 -5.41
C GLU A 122 -7.51 -36.65 -5.93
N GLN A 123 -8.19 -36.51 -7.08
CA GLN A 123 -8.87 -37.62 -7.75
C GLN A 123 -7.92 -38.63 -8.40
N GLU A 124 -6.71 -38.23 -8.80
CA GLU A 124 -5.68 -39.13 -9.32
C GLU A 124 -4.93 -39.91 -8.22
N THR A 125 -4.77 -39.36 -7.01
CA THR A 125 -4.16 -40.08 -5.87
C THR A 125 -5.09 -41.07 -5.17
N VAL A 126 -6.39 -41.00 -5.40
CA VAL A 126 -7.40 -41.90 -4.79
C VAL A 126 -7.79 -43.06 -5.72
N ARG A 127 -7.28 -43.06 -6.96
CA ARG A 127 -7.39 -44.20 -7.91
C ARG A 127 -6.11 -45.02 -7.90
#